data_AF-A0A932DEA7-F1
#
_entry.id   AF-A0A932DEA7-F1
#
_cell.length_a   1.000
_cell.length_b   1.000
_cell.length_c   1.000
_cell.angle_alpha   90.00
_cell.angle_beta   90.00
_cell.angle_gamma   90.00
#
_symmetry.space_group_name_H-M   'P 1'
#
loop_
_entity.id
_entity.type
_entity.pdbx_description
1 polymer ?
#
loop_
_entity_poly.entity_id
_entity_poly.type
_entity_poly.pdbx_seq_one_letter_code
_entity_poly.pdbx_strand_id
1 'polypeptide(L)'
;MQTLSESFLSSLSTWLQWIAIIGTGLGLLAAIGTFFVSTELSGRLERRLATAHSEAEKAKAIAEEIRMKQQPRRISGDERQKLVAGLVAASGARDVAIVYNSGDKEAEMFAKEISSAFTEAGIAHLTTWWTGDPLRTGVSVLSRSDTSDSTAAVISRAIIEAGFPVRNARGALIPEKTISVVVGPKP
;
A
#
# COMPACT_ATOMS: atom_id res chain seq x y z
N MET A 1 -64.33 28.50 -63.82
CA MET A 1 -63.59 27.66 -62.86
C MET A 1 -63.70 26.22 -63.33
N GLN A 2 -62.63 25.61 -63.83
CA GLN A 2 -62.62 24.20 -64.20
C GLN A 2 -62.56 23.40 -62.90
N THR A 3 -63.65 22.71 -62.57
CA THR A 3 -63.67 21.76 -61.45
C THR A 3 -62.77 20.60 -61.83
N LEU A 4 -61.71 20.37 -61.05
CA LEU A 4 -60.86 19.18 -61.19
C LEU A 4 -61.79 17.95 -61.20
N SER A 5 -61.60 17.05 -62.16
CA SER A 5 -62.47 15.88 -62.28
C SER A 5 -62.40 15.05 -61.00
N GLU A 6 -63.54 14.52 -60.55
CA GLU A 6 -63.62 13.68 -59.36
C GLU A 6 -62.66 12.48 -59.44
N SER A 7 -62.39 11.99 -60.67
CA SER A 7 -61.40 10.96 -60.96
C SER A 7 -59.95 11.38 -60.61
N PHE A 8 -59.58 12.63 -60.86
CA PHE A 8 -58.25 13.15 -60.53
C PHE A 8 -58.07 13.31 -59.02
N LEU A 9 -59.09 13.85 -58.32
CA LEU A 9 -59.09 13.99 -56.87
C LEU A 9 -59.05 12.63 -56.15
N SER A 10 -59.76 11.63 -56.69
CA SER A 10 -59.73 10.26 -56.18
C SER A 10 -58.34 9.63 -56.35
N SER A 11 -57.73 9.75 -57.53
CA SER A 11 -56.38 9.22 -57.80
C SER A 11 -55.30 9.88 -56.93
N LEU A 12 -55.38 11.20 -56.76
CA LEU A 12 -54.46 11.96 -55.90
C LEU A 12 -54.59 11.55 -54.42
N SER A 13 -55.82 11.34 -53.94
CA SER A 13 -56.07 10.86 -52.57
C SER A 13 -55.43 9.49 -52.31
N THR A 14 -55.59 8.54 -53.25
CA THR A 14 -54.97 7.22 -53.14
C THR A 14 -53.45 7.31 -53.10
N TRP A 15 -52.83 8.15 -53.95
CA TRP A 15 -51.38 8.36 -53.92
C TRP A 15 -50.89 8.97 -52.61
N LEU A 16 -51.60 9.96 -52.07
CA LEU A 16 -51.26 10.58 -50.78
C LEU A 16 -51.39 9.58 -49.61
N GLN A 17 -52.39 8.69 -49.63
CA GLN A 17 -52.52 7.61 -48.65
C GLN A 17 -51.33 6.65 -48.69
N TRP A 18 -50.86 6.26 -49.88
CA TRP A 18 -49.66 5.42 -50.01
C TRP A 18 -48.40 6.11 -49.50
N ILE A 19 -48.21 7.39 -49.78
CA ILE A 19 -47.09 8.18 -49.26
C ILE A 19 -47.15 8.27 -47.73
N ALA A 20 -48.33 8.49 -47.16
CA ALA A 20 -48.51 8.51 -45.71
C ALA A 20 -48.18 7.16 -45.06
N ILE A 21 -48.59 6.04 -45.67
CA ILE A 21 -48.26 4.69 -45.19
C ILE A 21 -46.75 4.45 -45.24
N ILE A 22 -46.10 4.78 -46.35
CA ILE A 22 -44.64 4.61 -46.51
C ILE A 22 -43.88 5.51 -45.53
N GLY A 23 -44.28 6.78 -45.39
CA GLY A 23 -43.66 7.73 -44.47
C GLY A 23 -43.80 7.30 -43.01
N THR A 24 -44.99 6.81 -42.62
CA THR A 24 -45.23 6.29 -41.27
C THR A 24 -44.42 5.02 -41.00
N GLY A 25 -44.32 4.12 -41.99
CA GLY A 25 -43.50 2.91 -41.92
C GLY A 25 -42.00 3.21 -41.76
N LEU A 26 -41.47 4.15 -42.54
CA LEU A 26 -40.08 4.61 -42.43
C LEU A 26 -39.80 5.29 -41.09
N GLY A 27 -40.72 6.13 -40.61
CA GLY A 27 -40.61 6.77 -39.29
C GLY A 27 -40.57 5.76 -38.15
N LEU A 28 -41.41 4.73 -38.21
CA LEU A 28 -41.43 3.65 -37.22
C LEU A 28 -40.13 2.84 -37.23
N LEU A 29 -39.62 2.48 -38.42
CA LEU A 29 -38.34 1.76 -38.55
C LEU A 29 -37.16 2.56 -38.02
N ALA A 30 -37.12 3.87 -38.31
CA ALA A 30 -36.09 4.76 -37.77
C ALA A 30 -36.17 4.84 -36.24
N ALA A 31 -37.37 5.00 -35.66
CA ALA A 31 -37.57 5.04 -34.22
C ALA A 31 -37.13 3.74 -33.53
N ILE A 32 -37.50 2.59 -34.08
CA ILE A 32 -37.09 1.27 -33.57
C ILE A 32 -35.56 1.12 -33.66
N GLY A 33 -34.96 1.45 -34.80
CA GLY A 33 -33.50 1.38 -34.97
C GLY A 33 -32.75 2.26 -33.97
N THR A 34 -33.23 3.48 -33.73
CA THR A 34 -32.61 4.41 -32.78
C THR A 34 -32.72 3.91 -31.34
N PHE A 35 -33.86 3.32 -30.97
CA PHE A 35 -34.06 2.70 -29.65
C PHE A 35 -33.10 1.53 -29.41
N PHE A 36 -32.94 0.62 -30.37
CA PHE A 36 -32.00 -0.50 -30.26
C PHE A 36 -30.53 -0.03 -30.18
N VAL A 37 -30.14 0.98 -30.96
CA VAL A 37 -28.78 1.53 -30.90
C VAL A 37 -28.51 2.21 -29.55
N SER A 38 -29.49 2.95 -29.01
CA SER A 38 -29.35 3.62 -27.72
C SER A 38 -29.22 2.64 -26.55
N THR A 39 -29.97 1.54 -26.56
CA THR A 39 -29.95 0.53 -25.49
C THR A 39 -28.62 -0.23 -25.48
N GLU A 40 -28.10 -0.61 -26.65
CA GLU A 40 -26.81 -1.27 -26.79
C GLU A 40 -25.63 -0.36 -26.39
N LEU A 41 -25.66 0.93 -26.78
CA LEU A 41 -24.63 1.91 -26.40
C LEU A 41 -24.62 2.18 -24.89
N SER A 42 -25.79 2.36 -24.28
CA SER A 42 -25.92 2.55 -22.83
C SER A 42 -25.39 1.33 -22.06
N GLY A 43 -25.72 0.11 -22.48
CA GLY A 43 -25.19 -1.10 -21.86
C GLY A 43 -23.66 -1.24 -21.96
N ARG A 44 -23.06 -0.81 -23.07
CA ARG A 44 -21.59 -0.78 -23.22
C ARG A 44 -20.93 0.30 -22.36
N LEU A 45 -21.54 1.48 -22.27
CA LEU A 45 -21.08 2.57 -21.42
C LEU A 45 -21.12 2.18 -19.95
N GLU A 46 -22.22 1.59 -19.47
CA GLU A 46 -22.34 1.11 -18.10
C GLU A 46 -21.29 0.05 -17.77
N ARG A 47 -21.05 -0.93 -18.66
CA ARG A 47 -19.99 -1.93 -18.47
C ARG A 47 -18.59 -1.30 -18.44
N ARG A 48 -18.33 -0.31 -19.30
CA ARG A 48 -17.05 0.42 -19.33
C ARG A 48 -16.86 1.28 -18.08
N LEU A 49 -17.91 1.92 -17.59
CA LEU A 49 -17.87 2.70 -16.35
C LEU A 49 -17.68 1.78 -15.14
N ALA A 50 -18.38 0.64 -15.08
CA ALA A 50 -18.22 -0.34 -14.00
C ALA A 50 -16.80 -0.93 -13.98
N THR A 51 -16.24 -1.25 -15.13
CA THR A 51 -14.85 -1.73 -15.25
C THR A 51 -13.85 -0.65 -14.88
N ALA A 52 -14.00 0.58 -15.39
CA ALA A 52 -13.13 1.71 -15.05
C ALA A 52 -13.19 2.05 -13.55
N HIS A 53 -14.37 2.00 -12.92
CA HIS A 53 -14.50 2.18 -11.46
C HIS A 53 -13.79 1.07 -10.69
N SER A 54 -13.96 -0.20 -11.09
CA SER A 54 -13.27 -1.32 -10.45
C SER A 54 -11.75 -1.20 -10.58
N GLU A 55 -11.24 -0.79 -11.75
CA GLU A 55 -9.82 -0.57 -11.98
C GLU A 55 -9.29 0.62 -11.18
N ALA A 56 -10.03 1.72 -11.09
CA ALA A 56 -9.66 2.88 -10.30
C ALA A 56 -9.58 2.56 -8.80
N GLU A 57 -10.52 1.78 -8.26
CA GLU A 57 -10.49 1.36 -6.85
C GLU A 57 -9.32 0.41 -6.57
N LYS A 58 -9.01 -0.52 -7.49
CA LYS A 58 -7.81 -1.36 -7.39
C LYS A 58 -6.53 -0.53 -7.43
N ALA A 59 -6.44 0.45 -8.33
CA ALA A 59 -5.29 1.34 -8.45
C ALA A 59 -5.10 2.18 -7.18
N LYS A 60 -6.17 2.71 -6.59
CA LYS A 60 -6.13 3.41 -5.29
C LYS A 60 -5.64 2.50 -4.17
N ALA A 61 -6.16 1.27 -4.08
CA ALA A 61 -5.73 0.31 -3.06
C ALA A 61 -4.24 -0.02 -3.18
N ILE A 62 -3.75 -0.25 -4.40
CA ILE A 62 -2.32 -0.50 -4.66
C ILE A 62 -1.48 0.75 -4.33
N ALA A 63 -1.94 1.94 -4.73
CA ALA A 63 -1.24 3.19 -4.44
C ALA A 63 -1.13 3.43 -2.94
N GLU A 64 -2.20 3.15 -2.18
CA GLU A 64 -2.18 3.27 -0.72
C GLU A 64 -1.26 2.23 -0.07
N GLU A 65 -1.26 0.99 -0.55
CA GLU A 65 -0.32 -0.04 -0.08
C GLU A 65 1.14 0.37 -0.32
N ILE A 66 1.44 0.91 -1.50
CA ILE A 66 2.78 1.42 -1.83
C ILE A 66 3.13 2.61 -0.94
N ARG A 67 2.19 3.54 -0.72
CA ARG A 67 2.37 4.70 0.16
C ARG A 67 2.73 4.27 1.58
N MET A 68 2.03 3.28 2.12
CA MET A 68 2.29 2.71 3.45
C MET A 68 3.66 2.01 3.51
N LYS A 69 4.07 1.33 2.43
CA LYS A 69 5.41 0.73 2.32
C LYS A 69 6.52 1.77 2.22
N GLN A 70 6.29 2.91 1.60
CA GLN A 70 7.27 4.00 1.44
C GLN A 70 7.38 4.92 2.67
N GLN A 71 6.44 4.85 3.63
CA GLN A 71 6.56 5.64 4.85
C GLN A 71 7.82 5.23 5.63
N PRO A 72 8.66 6.20 6.04
CA PRO A 72 9.81 5.95 6.89
C PRO A 72 9.39 5.26 8.18
N ARG A 73 10.15 4.25 8.62
CA ARG A 73 9.95 3.67 9.95
C ARG A 73 10.11 4.74 11.03
N ARG A 74 9.14 4.79 11.93
CA ARG A 74 9.10 5.66 13.10
C ARG A 74 8.58 4.86 14.27
N ILE A 75 9.07 5.16 15.46
CA ILE A 75 8.55 4.64 16.72
C ILE A 75 7.48 5.60 17.23
N SER A 76 6.21 5.18 17.22
CA SER A 76 5.12 5.95 17.81
C SER A 76 5.27 6.08 19.34
N GLY A 77 4.51 6.97 19.98
CA GLY A 77 4.56 7.16 21.43
C GLY A 77 4.27 5.88 22.22
N ASP A 78 3.23 5.15 21.81
CA ASP A 78 2.82 3.90 22.46
C ASP A 78 3.86 2.78 22.27
N GLU A 79 4.41 2.64 21.06
CA GLU A 79 5.48 1.69 20.76
C GLU A 79 6.75 2.02 21.54
N ARG A 80 7.08 3.32 21.66
CA ARG A 80 8.22 3.79 22.44
C ARG A 80 8.05 3.45 23.91
N GLN A 81 6.86 3.69 24.48
CA GLN A 81 6.60 3.38 25.88
C GLN A 81 6.76 1.87 26.16
N LYS A 82 6.24 1.02 25.28
CA LYS A 82 6.41 -0.44 25.36
C LYS A 82 7.87 -0.84 25.24
N LEU A 83 8.59 -0.25 24.29
CA LEU A 83 10.01 -0.51 24.09
C LEU A 83 10.81 -0.17 25.34
N VAL A 84 10.65 1.04 25.88
CA VAL A 84 11.35 1.50 27.08
C VAL A 84 11.00 0.60 28.27
N ALA A 85 9.72 0.30 28.50
CA ALA A 85 9.28 -0.56 29.60
C ALA A 85 9.91 -1.97 29.53
N GLY A 86 9.96 -2.58 28.34
CA GLY A 86 10.61 -3.88 28.14
C GLY A 86 12.13 -3.82 28.33
N LEU A 87 12.76 -2.72 27.94
CA LEU A 87 14.21 -2.51 28.07
C LEU A 87 14.66 -2.26 29.51
N VAL A 88 13.79 -1.79 30.41
CA VAL A 88 14.13 -1.61 31.84
C VAL A 88 14.60 -2.91 32.49
N ALA A 89 14.09 -4.08 32.06
CA ALA A 89 14.55 -5.37 32.55
C ALA A 89 16.00 -5.72 32.12
N ALA A 90 16.52 -5.02 31.11
CA ALA A 90 17.92 -5.06 30.69
C ALA A 90 18.72 -3.85 31.20
N SER A 91 18.17 -3.04 32.11
CA SER A 91 18.87 -1.89 32.70
C SER A 91 20.16 -2.36 33.39
N GLY A 92 21.27 -1.68 33.10
CA GLY A 92 22.60 -2.10 33.54
C GLY A 92 23.34 -3.05 32.59
N ALA A 93 22.71 -3.48 31.49
CA ALA A 93 23.43 -4.10 30.38
C ALA A 93 24.57 -3.18 29.91
N ARG A 94 25.74 -3.79 29.72
CA ARG A 94 26.92 -3.14 29.14
C ARG A 94 27.20 -3.79 27.79
N ASP A 95 27.98 -3.11 26.96
CA ASP A 95 28.45 -3.64 25.68
C ASP A 95 27.34 -3.88 24.64
N VAL A 96 26.33 -3.00 24.59
CA VAL A 96 25.37 -2.97 23.49
C VAL A 96 25.85 -2.03 22.39
N ALA A 97 25.84 -2.49 21.14
CA ALA A 97 26.11 -1.68 19.96
C ALA A 97 24.86 -1.62 19.07
N ILE A 98 24.39 -0.43 18.73
CA ILE A 98 23.37 -0.20 17.71
C ILE A 98 24.09 0.11 16.40
N VAL A 99 23.92 -0.73 15.40
CA VAL A 99 24.67 -0.69 14.13
C VAL A 99 23.70 -0.46 12.98
N TYR A 100 23.93 0.54 12.15
CA TYR A 100 23.11 0.81 10.95
C TYR A 100 23.99 0.96 9.69
N ASN A 101 23.43 0.69 8.50
CA ASN A 101 24.19 0.83 7.26
C ASN A 101 24.46 2.32 6.95
N SER A 102 25.72 2.69 6.67
CA SER A 102 26.13 4.08 6.44
C SER A 102 25.52 4.76 5.21
N GLY A 103 24.91 3.99 4.29
CA GLY A 103 24.21 4.51 3.10
C GLY A 103 22.69 4.61 3.26
N ASP A 104 22.11 4.07 4.33
CA ASP A 104 20.66 4.01 4.52
C ASP A 104 20.20 5.06 5.54
N LYS A 105 19.70 6.19 5.02
CA LYS A 105 19.22 7.31 5.84
C LYS A 105 18.01 6.95 6.70
N GLU A 106 17.16 6.04 6.24
CA GLU A 106 16.02 5.59 7.02
C GLU A 106 16.49 4.75 8.20
N ALA A 107 17.38 3.78 7.95
CA ALA A 107 17.98 2.96 9.00
C ALA A 107 18.75 3.82 10.03
N GLU A 108 19.48 4.85 9.57
CA GLU A 108 20.15 5.81 10.45
C GLU A 108 19.16 6.52 11.39
N MET A 109 18.05 7.06 10.84
CA MET A 109 17.04 7.73 11.67
C MET A 109 16.37 6.78 12.64
N PHE A 110 16.01 5.58 12.19
CA PHE A 110 15.37 4.58 13.04
C PHE A 110 16.32 4.07 14.14
N ALA A 111 17.60 3.89 13.84
CA ALA A 111 18.63 3.57 14.83
C ALA A 111 18.79 4.66 15.89
N LYS A 112 18.66 5.95 15.52
CA LYS A 112 18.65 7.06 16.48
C LYS A 112 17.44 7.03 17.40
N GLU A 113 16.26 6.66 16.89
CA GLU A 113 15.06 6.51 17.72
C GLU A 113 15.20 5.34 18.71
N ILE A 114 15.73 4.20 18.27
CA ILE A 114 16.07 3.08 19.16
C ILE A 114 17.10 3.51 20.20
N SER A 115 18.18 4.19 19.78
CA SER A 115 19.22 4.71 20.68
C SER A 115 18.65 5.66 21.75
N SER A 116 17.69 6.51 21.38
CA SER A 116 16.98 7.36 22.34
C SER A 116 16.18 6.55 23.36
N ALA A 117 15.46 5.51 22.92
CA ALA A 117 14.73 4.61 23.82
C ALA A 117 15.66 3.81 24.76
N PHE A 118 16.82 3.37 24.26
CA PHE A 118 17.83 2.69 25.08
C PHE A 118 18.41 3.62 26.14
N THR A 119 18.65 4.89 25.79
CA THR A 119 19.10 5.93 26.73
C THR A 119 18.07 6.14 27.83
N GLU A 120 16.79 6.25 27.44
CA GLU A 120 15.66 6.44 28.36
C GLU A 120 15.48 5.25 29.32
N ALA A 121 15.72 4.02 28.85
CA ALA A 121 15.72 2.82 29.68
C ALA A 121 17.00 2.63 30.55
N GLY A 122 17.97 3.55 30.46
CA GLY A 122 19.22 3.49 31.22
C GLY A 122 20.21 2.43 30.72
N ILE A 123 20.14 2.05 29.45
CA ILE A 123 21.06 1.09 28.83
C ILE A 123 22.26 1.83 28.22
N ALA A 124 23.46 1.52 28.68
CA ALA A 124 24.69 2.03 28.08
C ALA A 124 24.93 1.35 26.73
N HIS A 125 25.07 2.13 25.67
CA HIS A 125 25.25 1.62 24.31
C HIS A 125 26.09 2.54 23.44
N LEU A 126 26.66 1.98 22.37
CA LEU A 126 27.33 2.70 21.30
C LEU A 126 26.46 2.68 20.05
N THR A 127 26.22 3.84 19.44
CA THR A 127 25.56 3.91 18.13
C THR A 127 26.63 4.12 17.06
N THR A 128 26.75 3.18 16.14
CA THR A 128 27.78 3.17 15.08
C THR A 128 27.20 2.72 13.75
N TRP A 129 28.01 2.79 12.70
CA TRP A 129 27.66 2.38 11.36
C TRP A 129 28.57 1.28 10.84
N TRP A 130 28.14 0.63 9.77
CA TRP A 130 28.96 -0.32 9.02
C TRP A 130 28.82 -0.07 7.52
N THR A 131 29.89 -0.38 6.80
CA THR A 131 29.94 -0.40 5.34
C THR A 131 29.97 -1.86 4.89
N GLY A 132 28.90 -2.32 4.27
CA GLY A 132 28.74 -3.70 3.82
C GLY A 132 27.35 -3.94 3.24
N ASP A 133 27.11 -5.13 2.72
CA ASP A 133 25.80 -5.51 2.20
C ASP A 133 24.77 -5.51 3.33
N PRO A 134 23.73 -4.66 3.27
CA PRO A 134 22.77 -4.55 4.35
C PRO A 134 22.10 -5.90 4.64
N LEU A 135 22.05 -6.28 5.92
CA LEU A 135 21.16 -7.34 6.35
C LEU A 135 19.72 -6.89 6.06
N ARG A 136 19.08 -7.50 5.07
CA ARG A 136 17.68 -7.23 4.67
C ARG A 136 16.70 -7.82 5.68
N THR A 137 16.80 -7.39 6.93
CA THR A 137 16.13 -8.03 8.07
C THR A 137 15.33 -7.05 8.92
N GLY A 138 15.26 -5.77 8.55
CA GLY A 138 14.62 -4.73 9.37
C GLY A 138 15.42 -4.45 10.64
N VAL A 139 15.22 -5.27 11.68
CA VAL A 139 15.99 -5.24 12.93
C VAL A 139 16.52 -6.64 13.23
N SER A 140 17.77 -6.75 13.66
CA SER A 140 18.36 -8.01 14.10
C SER A 140 19.12 -7.83 15.39
N VAL A 141 19.00 -8.80 16.28
CA VAL A 141 19.76 -8.83 17.54
C VAL A 141 20.75 -9.98 17.47
N LEU A 142 22.02 -9.63 17.65
CA LEU A 142 23.17 -10.50 17.46
C LEU A 142 23.93 -10.64 18.78
N SER A 143 24.21 -11.88 19.18
CA SER A 143 24.98 -12.21 20.40
C SER A 143 25.88 -13.41 20.13
N ARG A 144 27.01 -13.50 20.84
CA ARG A 144 27.96 -14.63 20.75
C ARG A 144 27.94 -15.56 21.96
N SER A 145 27.69 -15.06 23.18
CA SER A 145 27.82 -15.85 24.42
C SER A 145 26.48 -16.16 25.08
N ASP A 146 26.42 -17.26 25.83
CA ASP A 146 25.21 -17.68 26.54
C ASP A 146 24.77 -16.69 27.65
N THR A 147 25.70 -15.95 28.26
CA THR A 147 25.37 -14.90 29.23
C THR A 147 24.82 -13.64 28.55
N SER A 148 25.42 -13.21 27.44
CA SER A 148 24.87 -12.14 26.59
C SER A 148 23.56 -12.54 25.92
N ASP A 149 23.29 -13.83 25.77
CA ASP A 149 22.03 -14.34 25.21
C ASP A 149 20.82 -14.03 26.09
N SER A 150 20.98 -13.94 27.43
CA SER A 150 19.89 -13.55 28.32
C SER A 150 19.46 -12.10 28.10
N THR A 151 20.42 -11.17 28.07
CA THR A 151 20.18 -9.76 27.77
C THR A 151 19.72 -9.54 26.33
N ALA A 152 20.32 -10.25 25.37
CA ALA A 152 19.91 -10.19 23.97
C ALA A 152 18.46 -10.68 23.79
N ALA A 153 18.05 -11.71 24.51
CA ALA A 153 16.66 -12.18 24.51
C ALA A 153 15.69 -11.15 25.10
N VAL A 154 16.07 -10.46 26.18
CA VAL A 154 15.28 -9.36 26.76
C VAL A 154 15.13 -8.21 25.76
N ILE A 155 16.24 -7.76 25.17
CA ILE A 155 16.24 -6.70 24.14
C ILE A 155 15.35 -7.10 22.95
N SER A 156 15.50 -8.33 22.45
CA SER A 156 14.72 -8.83 21.33
C SER A 156 13.23 -8.85 21.65
N ARG A 157 12.87 -9.31 22.86
CA ARG A 157 11.48 -9.32 23.32
C ARG A 157 10.91 -7.91 23.43
N ALA A 158 11.64 -6.96 24.01
CA ALA A 158 11.21 -5.58 24.13
C ALA A 158 10.93 -4.94 22.76
N ILE A 159 11.79 -5.20 21.77
CA ILE A 159 11.62 -4.70 20.40
C ILE A 159 10.40 -5.36 19.72
N ILE A 160 10.19 -6.66 19.91
CA ILE A 160 9.01 -7.39 19.39
C ILE A 160 7.71 -6.88 20.02
N GLU A 161 7.69 -6.68 21.33
CA GLU A 161 6.51 -6.17 22.06
C GLU A 161 6.18 -4.72 21.68
N ALA A 162 7.19 -3.95 21.27
CA ALA A 162 7.03 -2.63 20.66
C ALA A 162 6.55 -2.66 19.20
N GLY A 163 6.28 -3.84 18.63
CA GLY A 163 5.71 -4.00 17.29
C GLY A 163 6.73 -4.16 16.16
N PHE A 164 8.03 -4.24 16.48
CA PHE A 164 9.08 -4.37 15.47
C PHE A 164 9.55 -5.82 15.36
N PRO A 165 9.44 -6.46 14.19
CA PRO A 165 9.93 -7.81 14.00
C PRO A 165 11.46 -7.85 14.16
N VAL A 166 11.94 -8.81 14.96
CA VAL A 166 13.38 -9.01 15.21
C VAL A 166 13.81 -10.36 14.68
N ARG A 167 14.92 -10.37 13.95
CA ARG A 167 15.65 -11.59 13.63
C ARG A 167 16.79 -11.81 14.61
N ASN A 168 16.74 -12.91 15.35
CA ASN A 168 17.83 -13.31 16.23
C ASN A 168 18.86 -14.12 15.45
N ALA A 169 20.14 -13.81 15.62
CA ALA A 169 21.21 -14.61 15.05
C ALA A 169 22.39 -14.72 16.01
N ARG A 170 23.09 -15.86 15.92
CA ARG A 170 24.32 -16.16 16.66
C ARG A 170 25.45 -16.35 15.65
N GLY A 171 26.65 -15.90 15.99
CA GLY A 171 27.78 -16.02 15.07
C GLY A 171 29.14 -15.75 15.70
N ALA A 172 30.14 -16.50 15.23
CA ALA A 172 31.53 -16.37 15.68
C ALA A 172 32.18 -15.02 15.30
N LEU A 173 31.56 -14.24 14.41
CA LEU A 173 32.06 -12.93 13.98
C LEU A 173 31.63 -11.77 14.92
N ILE A 174 30.73 -12.03 15.87
CA ILE A 174 30.33 -11.05 16.88
C ILE A 174 31.35 -11.11 18.03
N PRO A 175 31.80 -10.00 18.62
CA PRO A 175 32.67 -10.04 19.80
C PRO A 175 31.97 -10.75 20.98
N GLU A 176 32.70 -11.54 21.76
CA GLU A 176 32.11 -12.43 22.79
C GLU A 176 31.21 -11.73 23.81
N LYS A 177 31.48 -10.46 24.12
CA LYS A 177 30.77 -9.71 25.16
C LYS A 177 29.82 -8.66 24.60
N THR A 178 29.70 -8.53 23.29
CA THR A 178 28.93 -7.44 22.67
C THR A 178 27.62 -7.95 22.10
N ILE A 179 26.53 -7.24 22.44
CA ILE A 179 25.22 -7.45 21.81
C ILE A 179 25.09 -6.41 20.70
N SER A 180 24.91 -6.85 19.46
CA SER A 180 24.73 -5.93 18.33
C SER A 180 23.27 -5.90 17.90
N VAL A 181 22.64 -4.74 18.01
CA VAL A 181 21.32 -4.43 17.44
C VAL A 181 21.55 -3.83 16.05
N VAL A 182 21.38 -4.64 15.01
CA VAL A 182 21.58 -4.22 13.63
C VAL A 182 20.26 -3.71 13.06
N VAL A 183 20.28 -2.47 12.57
CA VAL A 183 19.17 -1.83 11.87
C VAL A 183 19.46 -1.87 10.37
N GLY A 184 18.74 -2.72 9.66
CA GLY A 184 18.79 -2.87 8.21
C GLY A 184 17.66 -2.15 7.50
N PRO A 185 17.62 -2.21 6.16
CA PRO A 185 16.52 -1.68 5.37
C PRO A 185 15.21 -2.37 5.72
N LYS A 186 14.10 -1.69 5.44
CA LYS A 186 12.75 -2.23 5.61
C LYS A 186 12.61 -3.50 4.74
N PRO A 187 12.12 -4.62 5.30
CA PRO A 187 11.93 -5.86 4.55
C PRO A 187 10.87 -5.74 3.45
#